data_AF-A0A8S7ENF2-F1
#
_entry.id   AF-A0A8S7ENF2-F1
#
_cell.length_a   1.000
_cell.length_b   1.000
_cell.length_c   1.000
_cell.angle_alpha   90.00
_cell.angle_beta   90.00
_cell.angle_gamma   90.00
#
_symmetry.space_group_name_H-M   'P 1'
#
loop_
_entity.id
_entity.type
_entity.pdbx_description
1 polymer ?
#
loop_
_entity_poly.entity_id
_entity_poly.type
_entity_poly.pdbx_seq_one_letter_code
_entity_poly.pdbx_strand_id
1 'polypeptide(L)'
;MNGFRNRSRSSKVWCWQRAGGRAVILEVSGRGIEAAEAWIRAAHIAPRTDWQQFAWQRAEYCQRRSRGKAGHPPRSSGGSGCPAKIKEHTRQVG
;
A
#
# COMPACT_ATOMS: atom_id res chain seq x y z
N MET A 1 -31.39 -34.56 -11.78
CA MET A 1 -30.87 -33.27 -12.31
C MET A 1 -30.42 -32.40 -11.15
N ASN A 2 -29.12 -32.17 -10.95
CA ASN A 2 -28.54 -31.14 -10.04
C ASN A 2 -27.01 -30.95 -10.26
N GLY A 3 -26.55 -30.91 -11.52
CA GLY A 3 -25.11 -30.91 -11.85
C GLY A 3 -24.43 -29.53 -11.99
N PHE A 4 -25.20 -28.43 -12.11
CA PHE A 4 -24.64 -27.14 -12.54
C PHE A 4 -24.25 -26.17 -11.41
N ARG A 5 -24.68 -26.42 -10.16
CA ARG A 5 -24.46 -25.50 -9.03
C ARG A 5 -23.05 -25.54 -8.42
N ASN A 6 -22.31 -26.64 -8.57
CA ASN A 6 -20.98 -26.80 -7.95
C ASN A 6 -19.81 -26.34 -8.83
N ARG A 7 -19.89 -26.46 -10.16
CA ARG A 7 -18.77 -26.09 -11.04
C ARG A 7 -18.48 -24.58 -11.00
N SER A 8 -19.52 -23.73 -10.95
CA SER A 8 -19.38 -22.26 -10.88
C SER A 8 -18.81 -21.76 -9.53
N ARG A 9 -19.12 -22.43 -8.41
CA ARG A 9 -18.54 -22.10 -7.10
C ARG A 9 -17.06 -22.44 -7.05
N SER A 10 -16.66 -23.60 -7.56
CA SER A 10 -15.24 -23.98 -7.65
C SER A 10 -14.44 -23.05 -8.57
N SER A 11 -15.01 -22.65 -9.71
CA SER A 11 -14.40 -21.64 -10.59
C SER A 11 -14.23 -20.30 -9.88
N LYS A 12 -15.25 -19.82 -9.14
CA LYS A 12 -15.16 -18.57 -8.38
C LYS A 12 -14.13 -18.67 -7.25
N VAL A 13 -14.09 -19.80 -6.54
CA VAL A 13 -13.07 -20.11 -5.51
C VAL A 13 -11.67 -20.03 -6.07
N TRP A 14 -11.45 -20.66 -7.22
CA TRP A 14 -10.16 -20.58 -7.91
C TRP A 14 -9.82 -19.15 -8.36
N CYS A 15 -10.79 -18.39 -8.87
CA CYS A 15 -10.58 -17.02 -9.35
C CYS A 15 -10.18 -16.04 -8.23
N TRP A 16 -10.86 -16.04 -7.08
CA TRP A 16 -10.49 -15.11 -6.00
C TRP A 16 -9.24 -15.55 -5.24
N GLN A 17 -8.96 -16.86 -5.13
CA GLN A 17 -7.69 -17.36 -4.60
C GLN A 17 -6.51 -16.96 -5.49
N ARG A 18 -6.66 -17.06 -6.82
CA ARG A 18 -5.62 -16.62 -7.77
C ARG A 18 -5.42 -15.11 -7.77
N ALA A 19 -6.50 -14.34 -7.64
CA ALA A 19 -6.44 -12.88 -7.49
C ALA A 19 -5.76 -12.47 -6.17
N GLY A 20 -6.10 -13.13 -5.06
CA GLY A 20 -5.45 -12.95 -3.76
C GLY A 20 -3.97 -13.32 -3.80
N GLY A 21 -3.60 -14.43 -4.44
CA GLY A 21 -2.21 -14.83 -4.62
C GLY A 21 -1.38 -13.81 -5.40
N ARG A 22 -1.92 -13.27 -6.51
CA ARG A 22 -1.28 -12.15 -7.23
C ARG A 22 -1.15 -10.90 -6.37
N ALA A 23 -2.16 -10.58 -5.58
CA ALA A 23 -2.13 -9.42 -4.69
C ALA A 23 -1.03 -9.55 -3.62
N VAL A 24 -0.87 -10.75 -3.03
CA VAL A 24 0.20 -11.05 -2.07
C VAL A 24 1.58 -10.94 -2.71
N ILE A 25 1.79 -11.50 -3.90
CA ILE A 25 3.07 -11.41 -4.61
C ILE A 25 3.43 -9.94 -4.85
N LEU A 26 2.49 -9.13 -5.36
CA LEU A 26 2.72 -7.71 -5.63
C LEU A 26 3.00 -6.92 -4.35
N GLU A 27 2.33 -7.25 -3.25
CA GLU A 27 2.55 -6.60 -1.97
C GLU A 27 3.94 -6.90 -1.40
N VAL A 28 4.37 -8.16 -1.45
CA VAL A 28 5.71 -8.60 -1.01
C VAL A 28 6.80 -8.01 -1.91
N SER A 29 6.54 -7.88 -3.22
CA SER A 29 7.44 -7.20 -4.16
C SER A 29 7.49 -5.67 -4.00
N GLY A 30 6.72 -5.09 -3.07
CA GLY A 30 6.73 -3.65 -2.79
C GLY A 30 5.96 -2.79 -3.80
N ARG A 31 5.20 -3.40 -4.71
CA ARG A 31 4.41 -2.71 -5.74
C ARG A 31 3.03 -2.34 -5.20
N GLY A 32 3.01 -1.41 -4.25
CA GLY A 32 1.81 -1.17 -3.44
C GLY A 32 0.58 -0.65 -4.20
N ILE A 33 0.72 0.12 -5.29
CA ILE A 33 -0.43 0.53 -6.12
C ILE A 33 -1.04 -0.68 -6.84
N GLU A 34 -0.21 -1.50 -7.47
CA GLU A 34 -0.68 -2.69 -8.20
C GLU A 34 -1.21 -3.77 -7.26
N ALA A 35 -0.60 -3.92 -6.09
CA ALA A 35 -1.12 -4.77 -5.02
C ALA A 35 -2.53 -4.33 -4.60
N ALA A 36 -2.76 -3.02 -4.45
CA ALA A 36 -4.07 -2.50 -4.10
C ALA A 36 -5.13 -2.82 -5.17
N GLU A 37 -4.81 -2.63 -6.46
CA GLU A 37 -5.72 -2.98 -7.55
C GLU A 37 -6.02 -4.49 -7.61
N ALA A 38 -5.03 -5.33 -7.31
CA ALA A 38 -5.22 -6.77 -7.25
C ALA A 38 -6.12 -7.16 -6.07
N TRP A 39 -5.97 -6.53 -4.91
CA TRP A 39 -6.85 -6.69 -3.75
C TRP A 39 -8.29 -6.22 -4.04
N ILE A 40 -8.48 -5.08 -4.71
CA ILE A 40 -9.81 -4.59 -5.14
C ILE A 40 -10.48 -5.60 -6.08
N ARG A 41 -9.74 -6.14 -7.05
CA ARG A 41 -10.27 -7.18 -7.95
C ARG A 41 -10.63 -8.46 -7.20
N ALA A 42 -9.81 -8.87 -6.22
CA ALA A 42 -10.10 -10.02 -5.37
C ALA A 42 -11.37 -9.81 -4.52
N ALA A 43 -11.58 -8.61 -3.99
CA ALA A 43 -12.78 -8.26 -3.23
C ALA A 43 -14.06 -8.39 -4.10
N HIS A 44 -14.06 -7.83 -5.31
CA HIS A 44 -15.24 -7.89 -6.18
C HIS A 44 -15.65 -9.31 -6.61
N ILE A 45 -14.69 -10.22 -6.75
CA ILE A 45 -14.93 -11.60 -7.22
C ILE A 45 -15.31 -12.54 -6.07
N ALA A 46 -14.92 -12.19 -4.84
CA ALA A 46 -15.11 -13.05 -3.70
C ALA A 46 -16.60 -13.24 -3.36
N PRO A 47 -17.07 -14.48 -3.20
CA PRO A 47 -18.47 -14.78 -2.90
C PRO A 47 -18.82 -14.59 -1.41
N ARG A 48 -17.83 -14.32 -0.56
CA ARG A 48 -17.96 -14.31 0.89
C ARG A 48 -17.57 -12.96 1.46
N THR A 49 -18.44 -12.39 2.28
CA THR A 49 -18.32 -11.03 2.81
C THR A 49 -17.13 -10.84 3.74
N ASP A 50 -16.76 -11.86 4.52
CA ASP A 50 -15.56 -11.88 5.37
C ASP A 50 -14.29 -11.64 4.53
N TRP A 51 -14.16 -12.34 3.41
CA TRP A 51 -13.04 -12.22 2.49
C TRP A 51 -13.06 -10.89 1.72
N GLN A 52 -14.25 -10.40 1.35
CA GLN A 52 -14.40 -9.08 0.72
C GLN A 52 -13.85 -7.98 1.63
N GLN A 53 -14.28 -7.96 2.90
CA GLN A 53 -13.83 -6.97 3.89
C GLN A 53 -12.32 -7.04 4.11
N PHE A 54 -11.76 -8.25 4.24
CA PHE A 54 -10.32 -8.44 4.34
C PHE A 54 -9.59 -7.86 3.11
N ALA A 55 -10.04 -8.17 1.90
CA ALA A 55 -9.42 -7.68 0.68
C ALA A 55 -9.49 -6.14 0.56
N TRP A 56 -10.60 -5.52 0.98
CA TRP A 56 -10.72 -4.06 1.02
C TRP A 56 -9.73 -3.42 2.00
N GLN A 57 -9.63 -3.95 3.23
CA GLN A 57 -8.67 -3.47 4.23
C GLN A 57 -7.22 -3.55 3.71
N ARG A 58 -6.89 -4.62 2.99
CA ARG A 58 -5.55 -4.82 2.40
C ARG A 58 -5.29 -3.88 1.23
N ALA A 59 -6.29 -3.60 0.40
CA ALA A 59 -6.19 -2.59 -0.65
C ALA A 59 -5.88 -1.20 -0.07
N GLU A 60 -6.62 -0.78 0.96
CA GLU A 60 -6.40 0.50 1.65
C GLU A 60 -5.03 0.58 2.32
N TYR A 61 -4.57 -0.52 2.94
CA TYR A 61 -3.23 -0.61 3.50
C TYR A 61 -2.15 -0.40 2.44
N CYS A 62 -2.27 -1.09 1.29
CA CYS A 62 -1.32 -0.97 0.19
C CYS A 62 -1.31 0.44 -0.41
N GLN A 63 -2.47 1.10 -0.52
CA GLN A 63 -2.57 2.48 -0.97
C GLN A 63 -1.90 3.45 0.01
N ARG A 64 -2.17 3.34 1.31
CA ARG A 64 -1.54 4.19 2.34
C ARG A 64 -0.03 4.01 2.38
N ARG A 65 0.44 2.75 2.32
CA ARG A 65 1.87 2.42 2.27
C ARG A 65 2.55 3.02 1.04
N SER A 66 1.88 3.02 -0.12
CA SER A 66 2.41 3.61 -1.36
C SER A 66 2.44 5.13 -1.31
N ARG A 67 1.40 5.76 -0.72
CA ARG A 67 1.35 7.21 -0.52
C ARG A 67 2.42 7.70 0.47
N GLY A 68 2.73 6.93 1.50
CA GLY A 68 3.85 7.19 2.41
C GLY A 68 5.24 7.07 1.77
N LYS A 69 5.36 6.43 0.58
CA LYS A 69 6.61 6.41 -0.21
C LYS A 69 6.76 7.62 -1.13
N ALA A 70 5.65 8.22 -1.58
CA ALA A 70 5.66 9.46 -2.36
C ALA A 70 5.95 10.71 -1.51
N GLY A 71 5.85 10.61 -0.18
CA GLY A 71 6.05 11.72 0.76
C GLY A 71 7.40 11.78 1.45
N HIS A 72 8.40 10.98 1.06
CA HIS A 72 9.76 11.18 1.56
C HIS A 72 10.46 12.18 0.63
N PRO A 73 10.71 13.44 1.05
CA PRO A 73 11.78 14.20 0.42
C PRO A 73 13.07 13.38 0.56
N PRO A 74 14.01 13.46 -0.41
CA PRO A 74 15.30 12.80 -0.25
C PRO A 74 15.86 13.24 1.10
N ARG A 75 16.20 12.25 1.94
CA ARG A 75 16.99 12.49 3.15
C ARG A 75 18.16 13.35 2.70
N SER A 76 18.19 14.60 3.14
CA SER A 76 19.35 15.46 3.00
C SER A 76 20.53 14.70 3.60
N SER A 77 21.35 14.13 2.72
CA SER A 77 22.64 13.57 3.07
C SER A 77 23.42 14.64 3.80
N GLY A 78 23.98 14.26 4.94
CA GLY A 78 24.50 15.18 5.96
C GLY A 78 25.40 16.28 5.39
N GLY A 79 25.00 17.51 5.66
CA GLY A 79 25.87 18.67 5.59
C GLY A 79 26.22 19.11 6.99
N SER A 80 27.42 18.71 7.45
CA SER A 80 28.08 19.22 8.64
C SER A 80 28.12 20.75 8.59
N GLY A 81 27.28 21.43 9.37
CA GLY A 81 27.27 22.88 9.51
C GLY A 81 27.32 23.25 10.98
N CYS A 82 28.49 23.69 11.43
CA CYS A 82 28.82 24.11 12.79
C CYS A 82 27.78 25.12 13.34
N PRO A 83 27.42 25.08 14.65
CA PRO A 83 26.64 26.15 15.23
C PRO A 83 27.53 27.40 15.35
N ALA A 84 27.34 28.35 14.42
CA ALA A 84 27.97 29.67 14.51
C ALA A 84 27.39 30.40 15.73
N LYS A 85 28.20 30.45 16.78
CA LYS A 85 28.10 31.36 17.92
C LYS A 85 27.81 32.78 17.39
N ILE A 86 26.59 33.27 17.60
CA ILE A 86 26.32 34.70 17.48
C ILE A 86 27.02 35.40 18.64
N LYS A 87 28.22 35.95 18.36
CA LYS A 87 28.82 37.00 19.18
C LYS A 87 28.03 38.27 18.90
N GLU A 88 27.21 38.68 19.85
CA GLU A 88 26.74 40.06 19.96
C GLU A 88 27.98 40.95 20.06
N HIS A 89 28.19 41.77 19.03
CA HIS A 89 29.24 42.77 19.01
C HIS A 89 28.56 44.12 18.87
N THR A 90 28.58 44.85 19.99
CA THR A 90 28.51 46.30 20.11
C THR A 90 28.94 47.05 18.85
N ARG A 91 28.13 48.04 18.43
CA ARG A 91 28.63 49.40 18.13
C ARG A 91 27.51 50.44 17.98
N GLN A 92 27.73 51.53 18.71
CA GLN A 92 27.11 52.85 18.70
C GLN A 92 27.02 53.50 17.31
N VAL A 93 26.12 54.48 17.12
CA VAL A 93 26.40 55.93 17.06
C VAL A 93 25.14 56.68 16.56
N GLY A 94 24.86 57.82 17.19
CA GLY A 94 23.83 58.78 16.82
C GLY A 94 23.54 59.71 17.98
#